data_AF-A0A498Q803-F1
#
_entry.id   AF-A0A498Q803-F1
#
_cell.length_a   1.000
_cell.length_b   1.000
_cell.length_c   1.000
_cell.angle_alpha   90.00
_cell.angle_beta   90.00
_cell.angle_gamma   90.00
#
_symmetry.space_group_name_H-M   'P 1'
#
loop_
_entity.id
_entity.type
_entity.pdbx_description
1 polymer ?
#
loop_
_entity_poly.entity_id
_entity_poly.type
_entity_poly.pdbx_seq_one_letter_code
_entity_poly.pdbx_strand_id
1 'polypeptide(L)'
;MGSVHDVIEAFRKAPSNAERGTQFEKLMVRYFELDPMLAQHYDAVWRWIDWPGRQGKGDTGIDLVARERDTGNYTAIQCKFYEPTHTLSKGDIDSFFTASGKTGFTNRVIISTTDRCAA
;
A
#
# COMPACT_ATOMS: atom_id res chain seq x y z
N MET A 1 11.34 21.84 9.99
CA MET A 1 11.06 20.41 10.22
C MET A 1 9.70 20.17 9.60
N GLY A 2 9.61 19.39 8.52
CA GLY A 2 8.34 19.12 7.83
C GLY A 2 7.57 18.00 8.53
N SER A 3 6.26 18.12 8.56
CA SER A 3 5.32 17.11 9.06
C SER A 3 5.01 16.07 7.97
N VAL A 4 4.37 14.95 8.36
CA VAL A 4 3.82 13.96 7.40
C VAL A 4 2.84 14.62 6.42
N HIS A 5 2.10 15.63 6.88
CA HIS A 5 1.19 16.38 6.04
C HIS A 5 1.94 17.14 4.93
N ASP A 6 3.09 17.75 5.24
CA ASP A 6 3.91 18.45 4.24
C ASP A 6 4.45 17.50 3.17
N VAL A 7 4.76 16.25 3.53
CA VAL A 7 5.19 15.21 2.58
C VAL A 7 4.04 14.81 1.66
N ILE A 8 2.83 14.64 2.21
CA ILE A 8 1.62 14.33 1.44
C ILE A 8 1.28 15.49 0.48
N GLU A 9 1.34 16.74 0.94
CA GLU A 9 1.14 17.92 0.09
C GLU A 9 2.23 18.05 -0.99
N ALA A 10 3.47 17.64 -0.69
CA ALA A 10 4.53 17.59 -1.71
C ALA A 10 4.21 16.57 -2.81
N PHE A 11 3.66 15.41 -2.45
CA PHE A 11 3.25 14.41 -3.45
C PHE A 11 2.15 14.95 -4.36
N ARG A 12 1.18 15.72 -3.84
CA ARG A 12 0.12 16.34 -4.66
C ARG A 12 0.63 17.26 -5.77
N LYS A 13 1.84 17.80 -5.63
CA LYS A 13 2.48 18.63 -6.67
C LYS A 13 3.04 17.82 -7.84
N ALA A 14 3.10 16.48 -7.73
CA ALA A 14 3.54 15.64 -8.83
C ALA A 14 2.54 15.71 -10.01
N PRO A 15 3.03 15.68 -11.27
CA PRO A 15 2.23 16.01 -12.44
C PRO A 15 1.20 14.93 -12.81
N SER A 16 1.40 13.67 -12.40
CA SER A 16 0.46 12.59 -12.68
C SER A 16 0.05 11.80 -11.43
N ASN A 17 -1.15 11.20 -11.47
CA ASN A 17 -1.62 10.30 -10.41
C ASN A 17 -0.73 9.06 -10.24
N ALA A 18 -0.09 8.58 -11.31
CA ALA A 18 0.83 7.45 -11.25
C ALA A 18 2.09 7.78 -10.44
N GLU A 19 2.67 8.98 -10.63
CA GLU A 19 3.82 9.43 -9.85
C GLU A 19 3.45 9.67 -8.38
N ARG A 20 2.27 10.25 -8.13
CA ARG A 20 1.72 10.41 -6.77
C ARG A 20 1.60 9.07 -6.06
N GLY A 21 0.99 8.08 -6.72
CA GLY A 21 0.88 6.71 -6.22
C GLY A 21 2.25 6.09 -5.93
N THR A 22 3.19 6.17 -6.89
CA THR A 22 4.55 5.63 -6.72
C THR A 22 5.30 6.27 -5.56
N GLN A 23 5.16 7.58 -5.35
CA GLN A 23 5.78 8.28 -4.23
C GLN A 23 5.15 7.85 -2.89
N PHE A 24 3.83 7.70 -2.87
CA PHE A 24 3.10 7.24 -1.70
C PHE A 24 3.45 5.80 -1.31
N GLU A 25 3.55 4.88 -2.28
CA GLU A 25 4.02 3.51 -2.06
C GLU A 25 5.40 3.48 -1.42
N LYS A 26 6.35 4.28 -1.94
CA LYS A 26 7.71 4.37 -1.37
C LYS A 26 7.70 4.90 0.06
N LEU A 27 6.85 5.89 0.35
CA LEU A 27 6.67 6.39 1.71
C LEU A 27 6.13 5.28 2.63
N MET A 28 5.14 4.51 2.17
CA MET A 28 4.52 3.45 2.97
C MET A 28 5.48 2.29 3.24
N VAL A 29 6.36 1.91 2.30
CA VAL A 29 7.44 0.95 2.59
C VAL A 29 8.30 1.44 3.75
N ARG A 30 8.78 2.69 3.69
CA ARG A 30 9.59 3.28 4.76
C ARG A 30 8.83 3.41 6.07
N TYR A 31 7.55 3.73 6.00
CA TYR A 31 6.70 3.82 7.19
C TYR A 31 6.62 2.48 7.92
N PHE A 32 6.40 1.36 7.20
CA PHE A 32 6.36 0.03 7.81
C PHE A 32 7.71 -0.38 8.41
N GLU A 33 8.82 0.00 7.77
CA GLU A 33 10.17 -0.31 8.26
C GLU A 33 10.56 0.50 9.51
N LEU A 34 10.05 1.73 9.64
CA LEU A 34 10.48 2.69 10.66
C LEU A 34 9.52 2.79 11.85
N ASP A 35 8.21 2.57 11.64
CA ASP A 35 7.24 2.58 12.73
C ASP A 35 7.52 1.41 13.69
N PRO A 36 7.73 1.65 15.00
CA PRO A 36 8.12 0.59 15.93
C PRO A 36 7.12 -0.57 16.03
N MET A 37 5.81 -0.28 15.91
CA MET A 37 4.78 -1.32 16.01
C MET A 37 4.77 -2.18 14.74
N LEU A 38 4.84 -1.53 13.56
CA LEU A 38 4.87 -2.24 12.29
C LEU A 38 6.18 -3.02 12.10
N ALA A 39 7.33 -2.46 12.49
CA ALA A 39 8.63 -3.11 12.38
C ALA A 39 8.80 -4.30 13.35
N GLN A 40 8.05 -4.30 14.46
CA GLN A 40 7.93 -5.48 15.33
C GLN A 40 7.13 -6.58 14.64
N HIS A 41 6.02 -6.24 13.97
CA HIS A 41 5.13 -7.21 13.35
C HIS A 41 5.64 -7.74 11.99
N TYR A 42 6.28 -6.89 11.20
CA TYR A 42 6.79 -7.20 9.86
C TYR A 42 8.31 -7.12 9.83
N ASP A 43 8.96 -8.12 9.23
CA ASP A 43 10.43 -8.16 9.12
C ASP A 43 10.95 -7.78 7.74
N ALA A 44 10.07 -7.71 6.75
CA ALA A 44 10.39 -7.26 5.41
C ALA A 44 9.15 -6.70 4.69
N VAL A 45 9.35 -5.63 3.92
CA VAL A 45 8.30 -4.99 3.11
C VAL A 45 8.87 -4.65 1.73
N TRP A 46 8.10 -4.92 0.69
CA TRP A 46 8.46 -4.64 -0.69
C TRP A 46 7.32 -3.93 -1.39
N ARG A 47 7.65 -3.11 -2.39
CA ARG A 47 6.68 -2.81 -3.45
C ARG A 47 6.43 -4.08 -4.24
N TRP A 48 5.21 -4.24 -4.78
CA TRP A 48 4.81 -5.38 -5.58
C TRP A 48 5.79 -5.65 -6.71
N ILE A 49 6.25 -4.60 -7.38
CA ILE A 49 7.20 -4.69 -8.50
C ILE A 49 8.57 -5.23 -8.09
N ASP A 50 8.95 -5.04 -6.83
CA ASP A 50 10.24 -5.44 -6.26
C ASP A 50 10.14 -6.77 -5.47
N TRP A 51 8.92 -7.30 -5.28
CA TRP A 51 8.70 -8.49 -4.46
C TRP A 51 9.18 -9.76 -5.20
N PRO A 52 10.07 -10.57 -4.60
CA PRO A 52 10.59 -11.79 -5.25
C PRO A 52 9.50 -12.82 -5.58
N GLY A 53 8.38 -12.81 -4.83
CA GLY A 53 7.24 -13.69 -5.07
C GLY A 53 6.32 -13.29 -6.23
N ARG A 54 6.61 -12.17 -6.93
CA ARG A 54 5.77 -11.65 -8.02
C ARG A 54 5.62 -12.63 -9.19
N GLN A 55 6.63 -13.48 -9.44
CA GLN A 55 6.62 -14.47 -10.53
C GLN A 55 6.25 -13.88 -11.91
N GLY A 56 6.68 -12.64 -12.19
CA GLY A 56 6.37 -11.95 -13.45
C GLY A 56 4.91 -11.53 -13.63
N LYS A 57 4.06 -11.65 -12.60
CA LYS A 57 2.66 -11.19 -12.66
C LYS A 57 2.60 -9.67 -12.89
N GLY A 58 1.66 -9.22 -13.71
CA GLY A 58 1.44 -7.80 -14.02
C GLY A 58 0.92 -6.99 -12.83
N ASP A 59 0.25 -5.88 -13.11
CA ASP A 59 -0.53 -5.17 -12.10
C ASP A 59 -1.72 -6.05 -11.66
N THR A 60 -1.85 -6.26 -10.36
CA THR A 60 -2.93 -7.04 -9.76
C THR A 60 -3.76 -6.21 -8.78
N GLY A 61 -3.50 -4.91 -8.65
CA GLY A 61 -4.01 -4.08 -7.56
C GLY A 61 -3.33 -4.36 -6.21
N ILE A 62 -2.20 -5.07 -6.18
CA ILE A 62 -1.39 -5.17 -4.96
C ILE A 62 -0.25 -4.18 -5.14
N ASP A 63 -0.09 -3.26 -4.20
CA ASP A 63 0.98 -2.25 -4.28
C ASP A 63 2.17 -2.65 -3.45
N LEU A 64 1.96 -3.18 -2.24
CA LEU A 64 3.01 -3.66 -1.36
C LEU A 64 2.74 -5.07 -0.87
N VAL A 65 3.82 -5.76 -0.52
CA VAL A 65 3.80 -7.03 0.19
C VAL A 65 4.65 -6.91 1.43
N ALA A 66 4.11 -7.28 2.58
CA ALA A 66 4.86 -7.39 3.83
C ALA A 66 4.94 -8.85 4.28
N ARG A 67 6.04 -9.23 4.93
CA ARG A 67 6.20 -10.53 5.56
C ARG A 67 6.11 -10.40 7.07
N GLU A 68 5.20 -11.15 7.67
CA GLU A 68 5.05 -11.26 9.12
C GLU A 68 6.29 -11.92 9.73
N ARG A 69 6.84 -11.30 10.76
CA ARG A 69 8.07 -11.76 11.44
C ARG A 69 7.92 -13.15 12.04
N ASP A 70 6.82 -13.39 12.73
CA ASP A 70 6.66 -14.59 13.58
C ASP A 70 6.24 -15.82 12.78
N THR A 71 5.48 -15.62 11.70
CA THR A 71 4.87 -16.70 10.91
C THR A 71 5.56 -16.91 9.56
N GLY A 72 6.25 -15.88 9.04
CA GLY A 72 6.74 -15.85 7.67
C GLY A 72 5.62 -15.70 6.62
N ASN A 73 4.36 -15.52 7.05
CA ASN A 73 3.25 -15.31 6.15
C ASN A 73 3.32 -13.96 5.46
N TYR A 74 2.59 -13.81 4.36
CA TYR A 74 2.56 -12.57 3.59
C TYR A 74 1.24 -11.82 3.77
N THR A 75 1.36 -10.51 3.91
CA THR A 75 0.26 -9.54 3.89
C THR A 75 0.26 -8.81 2.55
N ALA A 76 -0.86 -8.84 1.84
CA ALA A 76 -1.07 -8.02 0.67
C ALA A 76 -1.57 -6.63 1.09
N ILE A 77 -1.02 -5.57 0.50
CA ILE A 77 -1.31 -4.19 0.87
C ILE A 77 -1.66 -3.38 -0.39
N GLN A 78 -2.78 -2.67 -0.36
CA GLN A 78 -3.14 -1.68 -1.37
C GLN A 78 -3.02 -0.28 -0.76
N CYS A 79 -2.32 0.61 -1.45
CA CYS A 79 -2.17 2.02 -1.16
C CYS A 79 -3.07 2.84 -2.09
N LYS A 80 -3.92 3.68 -1.51
CA LYS A 80 -4.82 4.57 -2.24
C LYS A 80 -4.52 6.01 -1.87
N PHE A 81 -3.82 6.69 -2.76
CA PHE A 81 -3.55 8.12 -2.63
C PHE A 81 -4.66 8.92 -3.31
N TYR A 82 -5.65 9.32 -2.53
CA TYR A 82 -6.79 10.11 -2.99
C TYR A 82 -6.70 11.57 -2.53
N GLU A 83 -7.30 12.45 -3.33
CA GLU A 83 -7.65 13.79 -2.85
C GLU A 83 -8.68 13.67 -1.71
N PRO A 84 -8.65 14.54 -0.69
CA PRO A 84 -9.53 14.46 0.48
C PRO A 84 -11.04 14.47 0.16
N THR A 85 -11.41 14.97 -1.02
CA THR A 85 -12.80 15.05 -1.47
C THR A 85 -13.29 13.76 -2.13
N HIS A 86 -12.40 12.81 -2.41
CA HIS A 86 -12.74 11.57 -3.09
C HIS A 86 -13.22 10.52 -2.09
N THR A 87 -14.29 9.81 -2.45
CA THR A 87 -14.84 8.70 -1.67
C THR A 87 -14.32 7.39 -2.24
N LEU A 88 -13.74 6.55 -1.40
CA LEU A 88 -13.28 5.22 -1.79
C LEU A 88 -14.50 4.35 -2.11
N SER A 89 -14.57 3.84 -3.34
CA SER A 89 -15.65 2.97 -3.80
C SER A 89 -15.23 1.51 -3.84
N LYS A 90 -16.21 0.60 -3.82
CA LYS A 90 -15.94 -0.85 -3.89
C LYS A 90 -15.17 -1.25 -5.16
N GLY A 91 -15.50 -0.62 -6.30
CA GLY A 91 -14.82 -0.88 -7.57
C GLY A 91 -13.33 -0.54 -7.55
N ASP A 92 -12.90 0.37 -6.67
CA ASP A 92 -11.50 0.76 -6.55
C ASP A 92 -10.61 -0.34 -5.93
N ILE A 93 -11.22 -1.29 -5.20
CA ILE A 93 -10.52 -2.30 -4.41
C ILE A 93 -10.88 -3.75 -4.80
N ASP A 94 -11.77 -3.94 -5.78
CA ASP A 94 -12.20 -5.26 -6.25
C ASP A 94 -11.07 -6.08 -6.88
N SER A 95 -10.19 -5.43 -7.65
CA SER A 95 -9.00 -6.08 -8.23
C SER A 95 -8.06 -6.58 -7.13
N PHE A 96 -7.84 -5.77 -6.09
CA PHE A 96 -7.05 -6.12 -4.92
C PHE A 96 -7.63 -7.34 -4.18
N PHE A 97 -8.93 -7.37 -3.89
CA PHE A 97 -9.55 -8.53 -3.25
C PHE A 97 -9.46 -9.79 -4.10
N THR A 98 -9.65 -9.66 -5.41
CA THR A 98 -9.53 -10.78 -6.35
C THR A 98 -8.12 -11.33 -6.37
N ALA A 99 -7.11 -10.46 -6.44
CA ALA A 99 -5.71 -10.85 -6.50
C ALA A 99 -5.24 -11.47 -5.18
N SER A 100 -5.49 -10.78 -4.07
CA SER A 100 -5.09 -11.21 -2.72
C SER A 100 -5.87 -12.44 -2.24
N GLY A 101 -7.06 -12.73 -2.80
CA GLY A 101 -7.84 -13.93 -2.51
C GLY A 101 -7.35 -15.19 -3.23
N LYS A 102 -6.71 -15.05 -4.39
CA LYS A 102 -6.19 -16.18 -5.20
C LYS A 102 -4.78 -16.61 -4.82
N THR A 103 -4.13 -15.86 -3.95
CA THR A 103 -2.71 -15.98 -3.63
C THR A 103 -2.54 -16.27 -2.14
N GLY A 104 -1.43 -16.90 -1.75
CA GLY A 104 -1.16 -17.36 -0.38
C GLY A 104 -0.95 -16.27 0.66
N PHE A 105 -1.60 -15.10 0.51
CA PHE A 105 -1.62 -14.05 1.51
C PHE A 105 -2.61 -14.41 2.61
N THR A 106 -2.17 -14.33 3.85
CA THR A 106 -2.99 -14.61 5.04
C THR A 106 -3.71 -13.37 5.54
N ASN A 107 -3.20 -12.19 5.21
CA ASN A 107 -3.70 -10.92 5.69
C ASN A 107 -3.78 -9.87 4.57
N ARG A 108 -4.65 -8.87 4.75
CA ARG A 108 -4.93 -7.81 3.76
C ARG A 108 -5.05 -6.47 4.46
N VAL A 109 -4.33 -5.46 3.96
CA VAL A 109 -4.37 -4.09 4.48
C VAL A 109 -4.68 -3.13 3.34
N ILE A 110 -5.54 -2.15 3.61
CA ILE A 110 -5.78 -1.01 2.72
C ILE A 110 -5.32 0.24 3.46
N ILE A 111 -4.47 1.02 2.81
CA ILE A 111 -3.98 2.31 3.31
C ILE A 111 -4.55 3.39 2.41
N SER A 112 -5.24 4.36 2.99
CA SER A 112 -5.90 5.43 2.26
C SER A 112 -5.62 6.79 2.89
N THR A 113 -5.48 7.82 2.06
CA THR A 113 -5.42 9.22 2.53
C THR A 113 -6.79 9.87 2.69
N THR A 114 -7.88 9.18 2.31
CA THR A 114 -9.26 9.61 2.55
C THR A 114 -9.91 8.75 3.64
N ASP A 115 -10.72 9.39 4.49
CA ASP A 115 -11.56 8.78 5.52
C ASP A 115 -12.98 8.49 5.02
N ARG A 116 -13.31 8.90 3.79
CA ARG A 116 -14.63 8.70 3.18
C ARG A 116 -14.70 7.34 2.49
N CYS A 117 -15.33 6.38 3.15
CA CYS A 117 -15.72 5.10 2.55
C CYS A 117 -17.20 5.13 2.16
N ALA A 118 -17.53 4.78 0.91
CA ALA A 118 -18.92 4.49 0.56
C ALA A 118 -19.27 3.08 1.08
N ALA A 119 -20.26 3.00 1.95
CA ALA A 119 -20.83 1.74 2.43
C ALA A 119 -21.63 1.02 1.32
#